data_AF-A0A101GG96-F1
#
_entry.id   AF-A0A101GG96-F1
#
_cell.length_a   1.000
_cell.length_b   1.000
_cell.length_c   1.000
_cell.angle_alpha   90.00
_cell.angle_beta   90.00
_cell.angle_gamma   90.00
#
_symmetry.space_group_name_H-M   'P 1'
#
loop_
_entity.id
_entity.type
_entity.pdbx_description
1 polymer ?
#
loop_
_entity_poly.entity_id
_entity_poly.type
_entity_poly.pdbx_seq_one_letter_code
_entity_poly.pdbx_strand_id
1 'polypeptide(L)'
;LAQIGDPAKRSTPTFRQQTMRKLADLKKTYVQAYLCMHAKARLGVNEDKRKAQLTNDERLKVLQKLSTIELMPRQHLTDFQNRLASLKSCFALTEQELEASPVCLHCDFRPAAESRTEVKGLSDESNSVLSAQSSVLINAAAVLKQLDEQLDKMIEEWTAALISNLEDPTIKSNLNLLKPEPRKLVDGFIEKRTLPDELDQDFIHALQEVLSGLVKVAVRPEDLRAALLKGGSPVTPAEIKKRFEEYLDELTKGKEPGKVRIVLE
;
A
#
# COMPACT_ATOMS: atom_id res chain seq x y z
N LEU A 1 -6.70 -27.44 -45.82
CA LEU A 1 -6.80 -26.05 -46.31
C LEU A 1 -6.26 -25.86 -47.73
N ALA A 2 -5.40 -26.75 -48.26
CA ALA A 2 -4.85 -26.65 -49.62
C ALA A 2 -5.89 -26.50 -50.76
N GLN A 3 -7.11 -27.02 -50.60
CA GLN A 3 -8.20 -26.91 -51.57
C GLN A 3 -8.95 -25.55 -51.53
N ILE A 4 -8.69 -24.68 -50.54
CA ILE A 4 -9.29 -23.32 -50.47
C ILE A 4 -8.78 -22.43 -51.59
N GLY A 5 -7.53 -22.62 -52.02
CA GLY A 5 -6.90 -21.83 -53.08
C GLY A 5 -7.37 -22.18 -54.50
N ASP A 6 -8.15 -23.26 -54.65
CA ASP A 6 -8.70 -23.71 -55.94
C ASP A 6 -10.19 -23.35 -56.02
N PRO A 7 -10.59 -22.38 -56.88
CA PRO A 7 -11.98 -21.91 -56.98
C PRO A 7 -13.00 -23.00 -57.33
N ALA A 8 -12.61 -23.99 -58.15
CA ALA A 8 -13.49 -25.08 -58.55
C ALA A 8 -13.72 -26.07 -57.39
N LYS A 9 -12.67 -26.34 -56.61
CA LYS A 9 -12.79 -27.21 -55.43
C LYS A 9 -13.53 -26.52 -54.29
N ARG A 10 -13.32 -25.22 -54.08
CA ARG A 10 -13.98 -24.43 -53.02
C ARG A 10 -15.49 -24.25 -53.22
N SER A 11 -15.97 -24.28 -54.46
CA SER A 11 -17.41 -24.14 -54.77
C SER A 11 -18.21 -25.45 -54.64
N THR A 12 -17.54 -26.60 -54.51
CA THR A 12 -18.24 -27.89 -54.33
C THR A 12 -19.09 -27.91 -53.05
N PRO A 13 -20.33 -28.43 -53.09
CA PRO A 13 -21.22 -28.45 -51.91
C PRO A 13 -20.64 -29.22 -50.71
N THR A 14 -19.96 -30.33 -50.98
CA THR A 14 -19.30 -31.17 -49.97
C THR A 14 -18.16 -30.42 -49.27
N PHE A 15 -17.31 -29.75 -50.04
CA PHE A 15 -16.24 -28.92 -49.48
C PHE A 15 -16.79 -27.76 -48.65
N ARG A 16 -17.83 -27.06 -49.15
CA ARG A 16 -18.50 -25.97 -48.41
C ARG A 16 -19.06 -26.45 -47.08
N GLN A 17 -19.80 -27.56 -47.08
CA GLN A 17 -20.40 -28.11 -45.86
C GLN A 17 -19.34 -28.56 -44.85
N GLN A 18 -18.28 -29.26 -45.29
CA GLN A 18 -17.18 -29.68 -44.42
C GLN A 18 -16.41 -28.49 -43.85
N THR A 19 -16.15 -27.46 -44.66
CA THR A 19 -15.44 -26.26 -44.22
C THR A 19 -16.28 -25.47 -43.22
N MET A 20 -17.57 -25.30 -43.45
CA MET A 20 -18.48 -24.63 -42.51
C MET A 20 -18.53 -25.34 -41.16
N ARG A 21 -18.60 -26.68 -41.14
CA ARG A 21 -18.53 -27.46 -39.89
C ARG A 21 -17.21 -27.21 -39.14
N LYS A 22 -16.08 -27.30 -39.83
CA LYS A 22 -14.75 -27.05 -39.22
C LYS A 22 -14.62 -25.63 -38.68
N LEU A 23 -15.13 -24.62 -39.40
CA LEU A 23 -15.12 -23.23 -38.93
C LEU A 23 -16.03 -23.04 -37.72
N ALA A 24 -17.20 -23.68 -37.68
CA ALA A 24 -18.08 -23.66 -36.52
C ALA A 24 -17.43 -24.30 -35.29
N ASP A 25 -16.76 -25.45 -35.46
CA ASP A 25 -16.03 -26.14 -34.39
C ASP A 25 -14.86 -25.28 -33.87
N LEU A 26 -14.09 -24.65 -34.77
CA LEU A 26 -13.02 -23.71 -34.41
C LEU A 26 -13.56 -22.49 -33.67
N LYS A 27 -14.67 -21.91 -34.14
CA LYS A 27 -15.33 -20.78 -33.48
C LYS A 27 -15.77 -21.16 -32.07
N LYS A 28 -16.42 -22.32 -31.90
CA LYS A 28 -16.82 -22.83 -30.57
C LYS A 28 -15.63 -23.00 -29.65
N THR A 29 -14.54 -23.60 -30.15
CA THR A 29 -13.30 -23.79 -29.39
C THR A 29 -12.69 -22.45 -28.97
N TYR A 30 -12.68 -21.49 -29.89
CA TYR A 30 -12.23 -20.12 -29.62
C TYR A 30 -13.04 -19.46 -28.51
N VAL A 31 -14.37 -19.49 -28.61
CA VAL A 31 -15.27 -18.88 -27.63
C VAL A 31 -15.05 -19.47 -26.24
N GLN A 32 -14.95 -20.80 -26.13
CA GLN A 32 -14.67 -21.48 -24.86
C GLN A 32 -13.30 -21.09 -24.27
N ALA A 33 -12.26 -21.06 -25.10
CA ALA A 33 -10.93 -20.66 -24.67
C ALA A 33 -10.90 -19.20 -24.20
N TYR A 34 -11.54 -18.31 -24.97
CA TYR A 34 -11.63 -16.88 -24.64
C TYR A 34 -12.39 -16.66 -23.32
N LEU A 35 -13.55 -17.30 -23.13
CA LEU A 35 -14.32 -17.21 -21.89
C LEU A 35 -13.52 -17.69 -20.68
N CYS A 36 -12.79 -18.80 -20.81
CA CYS A 36 -11.92 -19.31 -19.74
C CYS A 36 -10.79 -18.33 -19.40
N MET A 37 -10.15 -17.74 -20.40
CA MET A 37 -9.10 -16.73 -20.20
C MET A 37 -9.67 -15.45 -19.58
N HIS A 38 -10.85 -15.01 -20.03
CA HIS A 38 -11.55 -13.84 -19.51
C HIS A 38 -11.95 -14.05 -18.05
N ALA A 39 -12.55 -15.20 -17.72
CA ALA A 39 -12.94 -15.54 -16.35
C ALA A 39 -11.76 -15.61 -15.38
N LYS A 40 -10.55 -15.92 -15.87
CA LYS A 40 -9.32 -15.85 -15.07
C LYS A 40 -8.80 -14.42 -14.90
N ALA A 41 -8.81 -13.63 -15.98
CA ALA A 41 -8.22 -12.30 -16.02
C ALA A 41 -9.12 -11.19 -15.46
N ARG A 42 -10.39 -11.49 -15.17
CA ARG A 42 -11.39 -10.54 -14.68
C ARG A 42 -12.00 -11.02 -13.36
N LEU A 43 -12.33 -10.07 -12.50
CA LEU A 43 -13.10 -10.34 -11.29
C LEU A 43 -14.56 -10.56 -11.67
N GLY A 44 -15.12 -11.67 -11.19
CA GLY A 44 -16.55 -11.95 -11.26
C GLY A 44 -17.31 -11.14 -10.20
N VAL A 45 -18.62 -11.37 -10.11
CA VAL A 45 -19.52 -10.63 -9.19
C VAL A 45 -19.08 -10.77 -7.72
N ASN A 46 -18.64 -11.97 -7.32
CA ASN A 46 -18.25 -12.23 -5.94
C ASN A 46 -16.89 -11.59 -5.62
N GLU A 47 -15.94 -11.68 -6.55
CA GLU A 47 -14.63 -11.09 -6.41
C GLU A 47 -14.69 -9.56 -6.47
N ASP A 48 -15.57 -8.98 -7.26
CA ASP A 48 -15.81 -7.54 -7.30
C ASP A 48 -16.34 -7.03 -5.95
N LYS A 49 -17.31 -7.73 -5.34
CA LYS A 49 -17.76 -7.45 -3.97
C LYS A 49 -16.62 -7.54 -2.96
N ARG A 50 -15.77 -8.57 -3.05
CA ARG A 50 -14.60 -8.70 -2.17
C ARG A 50 -13.58 -7.58 -2.38
N LYS A 51 -13.33 -7.17 -3.63
CA LYS A 51 -12.48 -6.01 -3.93
C LYS A 51 -13.05 -4.74 -3.31
N ALA A 52 -14.37 -4.51 -3.42
CA ALA A 52 -15.02 -3.37 -2.80
C ALA A 52 -14.91 -3.40 -1.26
N GLN A 53 -15.05 -4.58 -0.65
CA GLN A 53 -14.81 -4.76 0.79
C GLN A 53 -13.37 -4.43 1.17
N LEU A 54 -12.38 -5.00 0.46
CA LEU A 54 -10.95 -4.77 0.72
C LEU A 54 -10.55 -3.31 0.52
N THR A 55 -11.21 -2.60 -0.41
CA THR A 55 -10.98 -1.16 -0.65
C THR A 55 -11.44 -0.30 0.53
N ASN A 56 -12.44 -0.76 1.29
CA ASN A 56 -13.00 -0.05 2.44
C ASN A 56 -12.64 -0.71 3.78
N ASP A 57 -11.69 -1.64 3.77
CA ASP A 57 -11.33 -2.46 4.93
C ASP A 57 -10.73 -1.60 6.05
N GLU A 58 -11.06 -1.93 7.31
CA GLU A 58 -10.55 -1.23 8.48
C GLU A 58 -9.01 -1.34 8.58
N ARG A 59 -8.43 -2.48 8.17
CA ARG A 59 -6.97 -2.68 8.11
C ARG A 59 -6.29 -1.66 7.21
N LEU A 60 -6.92 -1.30 6.09
CA LEU A 60 -6.40 -0.27 5.19
C LEU A 60 -6.45 1.11 5.85
N LYS A 61 -7.53 1.43 6.57
CA LYS A 61 -7.67 2.70 7.31
C LYS A 61 -6.64 2.82 8.43
N VAL A 62 -6.36 1.72 9.12
CA VAL A 62 -5.27 1.62 10.11
C VAL A 62 -3.94 1.97 9.47
N LEU A 63 -3.58 1.31 8.36
CA LEU A 63 -2.33 1.60 7.63
C LEU A 63 -2.28 3.04 7.13
N GLN A 64 -3.40 3.62 6.67
CA GLN A 64 -3.47 5.03 6.28
C GLN A 64 -3.18 5.96 7.47
N LYS A 65 -3.75 5.71 8.65
CA LYS A 65 -3.46 6.50 9.85
C LYS A 65 -1.98 6.40 10.23
N LEU A 66 -1.43 5.18 10.27
CA LEU A 66 -0.01 4.96 10.58
C LEU A 66 0.91 5.62 9.55
N SER A 67 0.51 5.66 8.28
CA SER A 67 1.31 6.27 7.22
C SER A 67 1.60 7.76 7.45
N THR A 68 0.82 8.45 8.29
CA THR A 68 1.09 9.84 8.67
C THR A 68 2.38 10.02 9.47
N ILE A 69 2.84 8.97 10.16
CA ILE A 69 4.12 8.95 10.87
C ILE A 69 5.25 8.93 9.83
N GLU A 70 6.21 9.84 9.94
CA GLU A 70 7.24 10.11 8.93
C GLU A 70 8.11 8.88 8.58
N LEU A 71 8.30 7.97 9.54
CA LEU A 71 9.13 6.77 9.41
C LEU A 71 8.45 5.60 8.67
N MET A 72 7.14 5.66 8.45
CA MET A 72 6.41 4.51 7.92
C MET A 72 6.60 4.37 6.40
N PRO A 73 6.66 3.13 5.86
CA PRO A 73 6.94 2.89 4.44
C PRO A 73 5.69 3.15 3.56
N ARG A 74 5.34 4.44 3.39
CA ARG A 74 4.16 4.91 2.63
C ARG A 74 4.05 4.33 1.22
N GLN A 75 5.20 4.05 0.60
CA GLN A 75 5.24 3.45 -0.74
C GLN A 75 4.56 2.07 -0.77
N HIS A 76 4.74 1.24 0.26
CA HIS A 76 4.14 -0.10 0.31
C HIS A 76 2.61 -0.03 0.27
N LEU A 77 2.02 0.94 0.99
CA LEU A 77 0.57 1.18 0.98
C LEU A 77 0.09 1.71 -0.37
N THR A 78 0.85 2.60 -0.99
CA THR A 78 0.51 3.15 -2.32
C THR A 78 0.56 2.06 -3.39
N ASP A 79 1.59 1.22 -3.39
CA ASP A 79 1.74 0.10 -4.32
C ASP A 79 0.63 -0.93 -4.13
N PHE A 80 0.26 -1.22 -2.89
CA PHE A 80 -0.88 -2.06 -2.55
C PHE A 80 -2.19 -1.52 -3.15
N GLN A 81 -2.50 -0.24 -2.91
CA GLN A 81 -3.71 0.41 -3.41
C GLN A 81 -3.76 0.43 -4.94
N ASN A 82 -2.63 0.74 -5.59
CA ASN A 82 -2.50 0.71 -7.03
C ASN A 82 -2.72 -0.70 -7.60
N ARG A 83 -2.17 -1.73 -6.95
CA ARG A 83 -2.35 -3.11 -7.36
C ARG A 83 -3.80 -3.57 -7.20
N LEU A 84 -4.48 -3.21 -6.11
CA LEU A 84 -5.90 -3.47 -5.91
C LEU A 84 -6.76 -2.75 -6.96
N ALA A 85 -6.49 -1.48 -7.22
CA ALA A 85 -7.19 -0.67 -8.22
C ALA A 85 -7.03 -1.26 -9.63
N SER A 86 -5.84 -1.78 -9.98
CA SER A 86 -5.53 -2.34 -11.30
C SER A 86 -6.36 -3.59 -11.68
N LEU A 87 -6.93 -4.30 -10.70
CA LEU A 87 -7.77 -5.48 -10.96
C LEU A 87 -9.07 -5.08 -11.66
N LYS A 88 -9.31 -5.62 -12.85
CA LYS A 88 -10.49 -5.30 -13.65
C LYS A 88 -11.63 -6.28 -13.37
N SER A 89 -12.83 -5.76 -13.19
CA SER A 89 -14.06 -6.55 -13.06
C SER A 89 -14.79 -6.61 -14.40
N CYS A 90 -15.31 -7.77 -14.77
CA CYS A 90 -16.18 -7.93 -15.93
C CYS A 90 -16.93 -9.25 -15.84
N PHE A 91 -18.26 -9.18 -15.79
CA PHE A 91 -19.15 -10.34 -15.66
C PHE A 91 -20.37 -10.26 -16.58
N ALA A 92 -20.39 -9.30 -17.52
CA ALA A 92 -21.46 -9.12 -18.50
C ALA A 92 -21.27 -9.94 -19.79
N LEU A 93 -20.05 -10.43 -20.04
CA LEU A 93 -19.70 -11.17 -21.25
C LEU A 93 -20.49 -12.48 -21.36
N THR A 94 -21.14 -12.69 -22.50
CA THR A 94 -21.86 -13.94 -22.80
C THR A 94 -21.28 -14.67 -24.01
N GLU A 95 -21.63 -15.96 -24.16
CA GLU A 95 -21.25 -16.76 -25.33
C GLU A 95 -21.80 -16.17 -26.64
N GLN A 96 -23.05 -15.68 -26.62
CA GLN A 96 -23.71 -15.08 -27.79
C GLN A 96 -23.02 -13.80 -28.26
N GLU A 97 -22.55 -12.96 -27.34
CA GLU A 97 -21.77 -11.77 -27.71
C GLU A 97 -20.47 -12.14 -28.43
N LEU A 98 -19.83 -13.24 -28.00
CA LEU A 98 -18.63 -13.75 -28.66
C LEU A 98 -18.91 -14.42 -30.02
N GLU A 99 -20.17 -14.79 -30.28
CA GLU A 99 -20.56 -15.21 -31.62
C GLU A 99 -20.58 -14.04 -32.61
N ALA A 100 -20.88 -12.83 -32.14
CA ALA A 100 -20.94 -11.61 -32.96
C ALA A 100 -19.61 -10.85 -33.00
N SER A 101 -18.82 -10.88 -31.92
CA SER A 101 -17.55 -10.17 -31.79
C SER A 101 -16.45 -11.08 -31.23
N PRO A 102 -15.22 -11.09 -31.77
CA PRO A 102 -14.14 -11.88 -31.20
C PRO A 102 -13.62 -11.32 -29.86
N VAL A 103 -13.98 -10.09 -29.49
CA VAL A 103 -13.51 -9.44 -28.26
C VAL A 103 -14.71 -9.04 -27.40
N CYS A 104 -14.52 -9.13 -26.08
CA CYS A 104 -15.48 -8.69 -25.08
C CYS A 104 -15.78 -7.20 -25.24
N LEU A 105 -17.03 -6.87 -25.54
CA LEU A 105 -17.49 -5.49 -25.78
C LEU A 105 -17.59 -4.65 -24.49
N HIS A 106 -17.47 -5.27 -23.32
CA HIS A 106 -17.61 -4.61 -22.02
C HIS A 106 -16.28 -4.17 -21.41
N CYS A 107 -15.18 -4.82 -21.77
CA CYS A 107 -13.87 -4.54 -21.16
C CYS A 107 -12.67 -4.67 -22.10
N ASP A 108 -12.91 -4.88 -23.40
CA ASP A 108 -11.89 -4.99 -24.45
C ASP A 108 -10.74 -5.96 -24.14
N PHE A 109 -11.04 -7.04 -23.41
CA PHE A 109 -10.01 -8.00 -22.97
C PHE A 109 -9.26 -8.62 -24.16
N ARG A 110 -7.94 -8.48 -24.16
CA ARG A 110 -7.07 -9.07 -25.20
C ARG A 110 -6.03 -9.96 -24.54
N PRO A 111 -6.18 -11.31 -24.60
CA PRO A 111 -5.27 -12.23 -23.93
C PRO A 111 -3.78 -11.97 -24.24
N ALA A 112 -3.45 -11.66 -25.50
CA ALA A 112 -2.07 -11.42 -25.92
C ALA A 112 -1.45 -10.11 -25.39
N ALA A 113 -2.27 -9.12 -25.04
CA ALA A 113 -1.80 -7.85 -24.49
C ALA A 113 -1.66 -7.89 -22.96
N GLU A 114 -2.35 -8.82 -22.31
CA GLU A 114 -2.42 -8.94 -20.85
C GLU A 114 -1.69 -10.17 -20.31
N SER A 115 -1.15 -11.03 -21.18
CA SER A 115 -0.30 -12.14 -20.80
C SER A 115 1.08 -11.65 -20.40
N ARG A 116 1.61 -12.20 -19.30
CA ARG A 116 2.99 -11.95 -18.88
C ARG A 116 3.88 -13.09 -19.34
N THR A 117 5.07 -12.77 -19.81
CA THR A 117 6.11 -13.76 -20.10
C THR A 117 6.77 -14.14 -18.78
N GLU A 118 6.42 -15.29 -18.23
CA GLU A 118 7.14 -15.84 -17.09
C GLU A 118 8.36 -16.60 -17.60
N VAL A 119 9.56 -16.10 -17.33
CA VAL A 119 10.79 -16.88 -17.48
C VAL A 119 10.96 -17.68 -16.20
N LYS A 120 10.43 -18.91 -16.15
CA LYS A 120 10.84 -19.88 -15.13
C LYS A 120 12.26 -20.34 -15.44
N GLY A 121 13.24 -19.56 -15.01
CA GLY A 121 14.63 -20.03 -14.91
C GLY A 121 14.73 -21.01 -13.74
N LEU A 122 14.67 -22.30 -14.01
CA LEU A 122 15.36 -23.25 -13.16
C LEU A 122 16.82 -23.19 -13.58
N SER A 123 17.66 -22.60 -12.73
CA SER A 123 19.11 -22.67 -12.88
C SER A 123 19.55 -24.09 -12.60
N ASP A 124 19.65 -24.92 -13.63
CA ASP A 124 20.51 -26.11 -13.61
C ASP A 124 21.72 -25.82 -14.50
N GLU A 125 22.92 -26.16 -14.03
CA GLU A 125 24.23 -25.86 -14.63
C GLU A 125 24.47 -26.47 -16.02
N SER A 126 23.48 -27.12 -16.62
CA SER A 126 23.58 -27.71 -17.95
C SER A 126 22.94 -26.78 -18.98
N ASN A 127 23.78 -26.07 -19.71
CA ASN A 127 23.48 -25.05 -20.71
C ASN A 127 22.70 -25.60 -21.95
N SER A 128 21.47 -26.06 -21.74
CA SER A 128 20.54 -26.54 -22.76
C SER A 128 19.16 -25.90 -22.54
N VAL A 129 19.03 -24.63 -22.93
CA VAL A 129 17.79 -23.87 -22.76
C VAL A 129 16.83 -24.14 -23.92
N LEU A 130 15.97 -25.14 -23.76
CA LEU A 130 14.64 -25.09 -24.37
C LEU A 130 13.72 -24.38 -23.37
N SER A 131 13.79 -23.04 -23.30
CA SER A 131 12.86 -22.29 -22.46
C SER A 131 11.47 -22.41 -23.08
N ALA A 132 10.59 -23.21 -22.48
CA ALA A 132 9.17 -23.15 -22.78
C ALA A 132 8.64 -21.80 -22.26
N GLN A 133 8.67 -20.79 -23.13
CA GLN A 133 8.08 -19.48 -22.87
C GLN A 133 6.57 -19.69 -22.68
N SER A 134 6.15 -19.83 -21.43
CA SER A 134 4.73 -19.92 -21.10
C SER A 134 4.23 -18.52 -20.81
N SER A 135 3.45 -17.98 -21.75
CA SER A 135 2.69 -16.76 -21.48
C SER A 135 1.59 -17.09 -20.48
N VAL A 136 1.70 -16.61 -19.25
CA VAL A 136 0.74 -16.88 -18.19
C VAL A 136 -0.19 -15.68 -18.05
N LEU A 137 -1.50 -15.93 -18.10
CA LEU A 137 -2.50 -14.92 -17.78
C LEU A 137 -2.62 -14.77 -16.27
N ILE A 138 -2.74 -13.52 -15.81
CA ILE A 138 -2.95 -13.21 -14.41
C ILE A 138 -4.31 -13.78 -13.97
N ASN A 139 -4.32 -14.53 -12.87
CA ASN A 139 -5.55 -14.92 -12.21
C ASN A 139 -5.97 -13.81 -11.24
N ALA A 140 -6.94 -13.00 -11.64
CA ALA A 140 -7.39 -11.82 -10.90
C ALA A 140 -7.94 -12.19 -9.51
N ALA A 141 -8.67 -13.30 -9.40
CA ALA A 141 -9.20 -13.78 -8.13
C ALA A 141 -8.09 -14.22 -7.17
N ALA A 142 -7.07 -14.91 -7.68
CA ALA A 142 -5.90 -15.32 -6.89
C ALA A 142 -5.08 -14.10 -6.42
N VAL A 143 -4.89 -13.10 -7.29
CA VAL A 143 -4.22 -11.85 -6.90
C VAL A 143 -5.01 -11.11 -5.84
N LEU A 144 -6.35 -11.06 -5.94
CA LEU A 144 -7.19 -10.43 -4.93
C LEU A 144 -7.04 -11.12 -3.56
N LYS A 145 -7.01 -12.46 -3.53
CA LYS A 145 -6.75 -13.22 -2.29
C LYS A 145 -5.36 -12.94 -1.72
N GLN A 146 -4.34 -12.85 -2.59
CA GLN A 146 -2.99 -12.52 -2.15
C GLN A 146 -2.92 -11.10 -1.55
N LEU A 147 -3.66 -10.14 -2.11
CA LEU A 147 -3.73 -8.79 -1.54
C LEU A 147 -4.39 -8.82 -0.15
N ASP A 148 -5.45 -9.58 0.03
CA ASP A 148 -6.09 -9.74 1.35
C ASP A 148 -5.10 -10.25 2.41
N GLU A 149 -4.35 -11.31 2.10
CA GLU A 149 -3.30 -11.86 2.97
C GLU A 149 -2.11 -10.90 3.15
N GLN A 150 -1.79 -10.11 2.12
CA GLN A 150 -0.72 -9.12 2.19
C GLN A 150 -1.08 -7.99 3.16
N LEU A 151 -2.36 -7.65 3.29
CA LEU A 151 -2.80 -6.60 4.19
C LEU A 151 -2.52 -6.94 5.66
N ASP A 152 -2.73 -8.20 6.06
CA ASP A 152 -2.37 -8.70 7.39
C ASP A 152 -0.87 -8.60 7.64
N LYS A 153 -0.06 -9.07 6.68
CA LYS A 153 1.41 -8.99 6.77
C LYS A 153 1.91 -7.55 6.88
N MET A 154 1.32 -6.63 6.12
CA MET A 154 1.68 -5.22 6.20
C MET A 154 1.42 -4.65 7.59
N ILE A 155 0.30 -5.00 8.23
CA ILE A 155 0.02 -4.58 9.60
C ILE A 155 1.05 -5.16 10.57
N GLU A 156 1.37 -6.44 10.45
CA GLU A 156 2.37 -7.09 11.30
C GLU A 156 3.75 -6.43 11.15
N GLU A 157 4.21 -6.24 9.91
CA GLU A 157 5.48 -5.61 9.59
C GLU A 157 5.55 -4.16 10.09
N TRP A 158 4.49 -3.38 9.91
CA TRP A 158 4.42 -1.99 10.35
C TRP A 158 4.38 -1.87 11.87
N THR A 159 3.65 -2.77 12.54
CA THR A 159 3.62 -2.85 14.00
C THR A 159 5.00 -3.20 14.55
N ALA A 160 5.65 -4.21 13.98
CA ALA A 160 7.01 -4.60 14.37
C ALA A 160 8.02 -3.47 14.13
N ALA A 161 7.91 -2.76 13.00
CA ALA A 161 8.76 -1.61 12.72
C ALA A 161 8.57 -0.49 13.76
N LEU A 162 7.31 -0.15 14.12
CA LEU A 162 7.04 0.85 15.15
C LEU A 162 7.65 0.45 16.50
N ILE A 163 7.42 -0.79 16.94
CA ILE A 163 7.97 -1.30 18.21
C ILE A 163 9.51 -1.25 18.17
N SER A 164 10.13 -1.73 17.09
CA SER A 164 11.58 -1.72 16.94
C SER A 164 12.17 -0.30 17.03
N ASN A 165 11.48 0.70 16.48
CA ASN A 165 11.92 2.08 16.55
C ASN A 165 11.69 2.69 17.94
N LEU A 166 10.56 2.41 18.58
CA LEU A 166 10.30 2.86 19.96
C LEU A 166 11.24 2.20 20.97
N GLU A 167 11.70 0.99 20.70
CA GLU A 167 12.65 0.26 21.54
C GLU A 167 14.11 0.69 21.34
N ASP A 168 14.41 1.48 20.31
CA ASP A 168 15.75 1.98 20.03
C ASP A 168 16.26 2.85 21.20
N PRO A 169 17.50 2.67 21.67
CA PRO A 169 18.04 3.42 22.81
C PRO A 169 18.00 4.94 22.65
N THR A 170 18.14 5.46 21.43
CA THR A 170 18.11 6.90 21.16
C THR A 170 16.70 7.46 21.30
N ILE A 171 15.71 6.74 20.78
CA ILE A 171 14.29 7.11 20.81
C ILE A 171 13.69 6.92 22.21
N LYS A 172 14.11 5.89 22.95
CA LYS A 172 13.72 5.68 24.35
C LYS A 172 13.99 6.89 25.24
N SER A 173 15.04 7.66 24.95
CA SER A 173 15.32 8.89 25.70
C SER A 173 14.25 9.96 25.50
N ASN A 174 13.61 10.02 24.32
CA ASN A 174 12.52 10.95 24.01
C ASN A 174 11.23 10.61 24.76
N LEU A 175 11.02 9.35 25.16
CA LEU A 175 9.86 8.96 25.99
C LEU A 175 9.83 9.73 27.31
N ASN A 176 10.99 10.10 27.85
CA ASN A 176 11.09 10.93 29.06
C ASN A 176 10.74 12.40 28.83
N LEU A 177 10.68 12.84 27.58
CA LEU A 177 10.34 14.20 27.18
C LEU A 177 8.85 14.36 26.83
N LEU A 178 8.11 13.25 26.77
CA LEU A 178 6.67 13.26 26.62
C LEU A 178 5.96 13.65 27.92
N LYS A 179 4.74 14.19 27.76
CA LYS A 179 3.79 14.34 28.86
C LYS A 179 3.34 12.97 29.40
N PRO A 180 2.90 12.88 30.68
CA PRO A 180 2.52 11.61 31.30
C PRO A 180 1.40 10.84 30.58
N GLU A 181 0.42 11.53 30.00
CA GLU A 181 -0.70 10.88 29.29
C GLU A 181 -0.28 10.22 27.97
N PRO A 182 0.33 10.94 26.99
CA PRO A 182 0.90 10.33 25.79
C PRO A 182 1.89 9.21 26.08
N ARG A 183 2.73 9.39 27.11
CA ARG A 183 3.72 8.39 27.51
C ARG A 183 3.07 7.07 27.92
N LYS A 184 1.99 7.11 28.71
CA LYS A 184 1.26 5.89 29.11
C LYS A 184 0.70 5.12 27.90
N LEU A 185 0.23 5.83 26.88
CA LEU A 185 -0.28 5.20 25.66
C LEU A 185 0.84 4.47 24.91
N VAL A 186 2.01 5.12 24.76
CA VAL A 186 3.17 4.55 24.07
C VAL A 186 3.79 3.40 24.86
N ASP A 187 3.96 3.55 26.17
CA ASP A 187 4.49 2.49 27.06
C ASP A 187 3.57 1.26 27.02
N GLY A 188 2.25 1.46 27.10
CA GLY A 188 1.28 0.37 26.99
C GLY A 188 1.29 -0.34 25.62
N PHE A 189 1.59 0.38 24.54
CA PHE A 189 1.78 -0.20 23.21
C PHE A 189 3.05 -1.04 23.12
N ILE A 190 4.17 -0.56 23.68
CA ILE A 190 5.44 -1.31 23.73
C ILE A 190 5.27 -2.60 24.55
N GLU A 191 4.53 -2.55 25.67
CA GLU A 191 4.27 -3.72 26.51
C GLU A 191 3.36 -4.75 25.82
N LYS A 192 2.25 -4.29 25.21
CA LYS A 192 1.28 -5.19 24.55
C LYS A 192 1.80 -5.75 23.22
N ARG A 193 2.69 -5.01 22.54
CA ARG A 193 3.23 -5.35 21.21
C ARG A 193 2.18 -5.56 20.13
N THR A 194 0.99 -5.02 20.31
CA THR A 194 -0.12 -5.08 19.36
C THR A 194 -0.74 -3.70 19.23
N LEU A 195 -1.18 -3.35 18.02
CA LEU A 195 -1.91 -2.09 17.82
C LEU A 195 -3.20 -2.08 18.65
N PRO A 196 -3.59 -0.93 19.23
CA PRO A 196 -4.90 -0.76 19.84
C PRO A 196 -6.04 -1.03 18.84
N ASP A 197 -7.16 -1.55 19.33
CA ASP A 197 -8.36 -1.79 18.51
C ASP A 197 -8.86 -0.48 17.84
N GLU A 198 -8.77 0.63 18.57
CA GLU A 198 -9.03 1.96 18.04
C GLU A 198 -7.74 2.79 18.04
N LEU A 199 -7.25 3.13 16.84
CA LEU A 199 -6.19 4.10 16.66
C LEU A 199 -6.79 5.51 16.72
N ASP A 200 -6.89 6.04 17.94
CA ASP A 200 -7.29 7.41 18.20
C ASP A 200 -6.22 8.43 17.77
N GLN A 201 -6.59 9.72 17.75
CA GLN A 201 -5.66 10.78 17.36
C GLN A 201 -4.56 11.00 18.39
N ASP A 202 -4.86 10.79 19.68
CA ASP A 202 -3.92 11.03 20.77
C ASP A 202 -2.76 10.04 20.73
N PHE A 203 -3.03 8.77 20.43
CA PHE A 203 -2.01 7.73 20.25
C PHE A 203 -1.15 8.00 19.00
N ILE A 204 -1.76 8.34 17.87
CA ILE A 204 -1.01 8.68 16.65
C ILE A 204 -0.12 9.90 16.89
N HIS A 205 -0.64 10.92 17.57
CA HIS A 205 0.14 12.11 17.92
C HIS A 205 1.29 11.77 18.87
N ALA A 206 1.05 10.92 19.87
CA ALA A 206 2.09 10.46 20.79
C ALA A 206 3.22 9.72 20.03
N LEU A 207 2.88 8.84 19.09
CA LEU A 207 3.87 8.16 18.24
C LEU A 207 4.67 9.15 17.38
N GLN A 208 3.98 10.10 16.73
CA GLN A 208 4.63 11.14 15.95
C GLN A 208 5.59 11.99 16.80
N GLU A 209 5.15 12.38 18.00
CA GLU A 209 5.92 13.21 18.92
C GLU A 209 7.23 12.50 19.32
N VAL A 210 7.16 11.24 19.77
CA VAL A 210 8.33 10.45 20.17
C VAL A 210 9.31 10.23 19.02
N LEU A 211 8.77 9.89 17.84
CA LEU A 211 9.55 9.56 16.65
C LEU A 211 10.03 10.80 15.88
N SER A 212 9.60 12.01 16.25
CA SER A 212 10.04 13.25 15.60
C SER A 212 11.47 13.70 15.95
N GLY A 213 12.12 13.02 16.90
CA GLY A 213 13.45 13.41 17.39
C GLY A 213 13.39 14.60 18.34
N LEU A 214 12.71 14.45 19.47
CA LEU A 214 12.54 15.50 20.47
C LEU A 214 13.90 16.01 20.99
N VAL A 215 13.98 17.32 21.21
CA VAL A 215 15.19 18.01 21.69
C VAL A 215 14.94 18.53 23.11
N LYS A 216 15.63 17.94 24.09
CA LYS A 216 15.62 18.44 25.47
C LYS A 216 16.32 19.80 25.55
N VAL A 217 15.68 20.78 26.18
CA VAL A 217 16.27 22.06 26.56
C VAL A 217 16.17 22.20 28.07
N ALA A 218 17.30 22.04 28.76
CA ALA A 218 17.36 22.22 30.20
C ALA A 218 17.39 23.72 30.54
N VAL A 219 16.57 24.14 31.50
CA VAL A 219 16.55 25.49 32.07
C VAL A 219 16.85 25.37 33.56
N ARG A 220 17.97 25.95 34.00
CA ARG A 220 18.33 25.99 35.41
C ARG A 220 17.70 27.23 36.06
N PRO A 221 17.22 27.13 37.31
CA PRO A 221 16.63 28.24 38.06
C PRO A 221 17.55 29.45 38.16
N GLU A 222 18.85 29.23 38.32
CA GLU A 222 19.83 30.31 38.43
C GLU A 222 20.04 31.07 37.12
N ASP A 223 20.10 30.35 35.99
CA ASP A 223 20.22 30.94 34.66
C ASP A 223 18.95 31.71 34.29
N LEU A 224 17.78 31.15 34.61
CA LEU A 224 16.49 31.81 34.45
C LEU A 224 16.42 33.07 35.32
N ARG A 225 16.82 32.99 36.58
CA ARG A 225 16.84 34.14 37.50
C ARG A 225 17.77 35.23 36.99
N ALA A 226 18.96 34.87 36.52
CA ALA A 226 19.92 35.80 35.94
C ALA A 226 19.34 36.47 34.68
N ALA A 227 18.67 35.71 33.81
CA ALA A 227 18.04 36.22 32.60
C ALA A 227 16.90 37.21 32.90
N LEU A 228 16.03 36.91 33.88
CA LEU A 228 14.92 37.80 34.27
C LEU A 228 15.40 39.10 34.92
N LEU A 229 16.53 39.05 35.64
CA LEU A 229 17.15 40.21 36.29
C LEU A 229 18.08 41.01 35.37
N LYS A 230 18.31 40.55 34.13
CA LYS A 230 19.18 41.20 33.15
C LYS A 230 18.67 42.61 32.82
N GLY A 231 19.41 43.64 33.24
CA GLY A 231 19.00 45.04 33.09
C GLY A 231 18.43 45.68 34.37
N GLY A 232 18.51 45.02 35.52
CA GLY A 232 18.22 45.59 36.83
C GLY A 232 16.77 45.45 37.30
N SER A 233 16.51 45.97 38.51
CA SER A 233 15.20 46.02 39.20
C SER A 233 14.94 47.47 39.66
N PRO A 234 13.68 47.96 39.69
CA PRO A 234 12.41 47.27 39.39
C PRO A 234 12.12 47.13 37.89
N VAL A 235 11.23 46.20 37.54
CA VAL A 235 10.90 45.81 36.15
C VAL A 235 9.39 45.80 35.97
N THR A 236 8.90 46.26 34.82
CA THR A 236 7.48 46.19 34.47
C THR A 236 7.07 44.78 33.99
N PRO A 237 5.77 44.43 34.04
CA PRO A 237 5.29 43.15 33.50
C PRO A 237 5.61 42.93 32.01
N ALA A 238 5.70 43.99 31.21
CA ALA A 238 6.06 43.90 29.80
C ALA A 238 7.55 43.56 29.62
N GLU A 239 8.42 44.23 30.38
CA GLU A 239 9.87 43.99 30.33
C GLU A 239 10.23 42.57 30.80
N ILE A 240 9.60 42.06 31.87
CA ILE A 240 9.91 40.71 32.37
C ILE A 240 9.46 39.61 31.40
N LYS A 241 8.32 39.80 30.71
CA LYS A 241 7.88 38.90 29.63
C LYS A 241 8.87 38.91 28.47
N LYS A 242 9.27 40.11 28.01
CA LYS A 242 10.25 40.26 26.93
C LYS A 242 11.58 39.58 27.25
N ARG A 243 12.09 39.73 28.48
CA ARG A 243 13.34 39.07 28.93
C ARG A 243 13.21 37.55 28.94
N PHE A 244 12.05 37.02 29.34
CA PHE A 244 11.78 35.58 29.33
C PHE A 244 11.69 35.04 27.90
N GLU A 245 10.98 35.73 27.00
CA GLU A 245 10.90 35.38 25.58
C GLU A 245 12.28 35.40 24.92
N GLU A 246 13.07 36.46 25.12
CA GLU A 246 14.45 36.56 24.59
C GLU A 246 15.35 35.42 25.08
N TYR A 247 15.21 35.03 26.35
CA TYR A 247 15.97 33.90 26.92
C TYR A 247 15.56 32.55 26.30
N LEU A 248 14.26 32.31 26.11
CA LEU A 248 13.78 31.11 25.43
C LEU A 248 14.20 31.08 23.96
N ASP A 249 14.13 32.21 23.26
CA ASP A 249 14.58 32.33 21.88
C ASP A 249 16.08 32.03 21.75
N GLU A 250 16.90 32.49 22.70
CA GLU A 250 18.33 32.20 22.73
C GLU A 250 18.60 30.70 22.94
N LEU A 251 17.89 30.05 23.86
CA LEU A 251 18.03 28.62 24.16
C LEU A 251 17.49 27.70 23.05
N THR A 252 16.49 28.18 22.31
CA THR A 252 15.82 27.44 21.23
C THR A 252 16.30 27.84 19.84
N LYS A 253 17.25 28.77 19.75
CA LYS A 253 17.83 29.24 18.49
C LYS A 253 18.35 28.08 17.64
N GLY A 254 17.89 28.04 16.38
CA GLY A 254 18.29 27.00 15.43
C GLY A 254 17.66 25.63 15.66
N LYS A 255 16.72 25.49 16.62
CA LYS A 255 15.95 24.27 16.85
C LYS A 255 14.56 24.42 16.26
N GLU A 256 13.96 23.30 15.84
CA GLU A 256 12.57 23.28 15.42
C GLU A 256 11.64 23.40 16.63
N PRO A 257 10.78 24.45 16.73
CA PRO A 257 9.97 24.69 17.92
C PRO A 257 9.06 23.52 18.30
N GLY A 258 8.54 22.78 17.31
CA GLY A 258 7.68 21.62 17.54
C GLY A 258 8.37 20.47 18.27
N LYS A 259 9.68 20.32 18.10
CA LYS A 259 10.50 19.23 18.67
C LYS A 259 11.11 19.59 20.03
N VAL A 260 11.11 20.87 20.42
CA VAL A 260 11.73 21.31 21.67
C VAL A 260 10.86 20.96 22.88
N ARG A 261 11.48 20.37 23.91
CA ARG A 261 10.87 20.11 25.22
C ARG A 261 11.72 20.76 26.31
N ILE A 262 11.18 21.82 26.91
CA ILE A 262 11.85 22.57 27.98
C ILE A 262 11.67 21.81 29.29
N VAL A 263 12.78 21.52 29.97
CA VAL A 263 12.82 20.84 31.28
C VAL A 263 13.46 21.76 32.29
N LEU A 264 12.77 22.03 33.39
CA LEU A 264 13.34 22.78 34.52
C LEU A 264 14.14 21.80 35.38
N GLU A 265 15.43 22.05 35.57
CA GLU A 265 16.35 21.21 36.35
C GLU A 265 16.66 21.79 37.73
#